data_AF-E1YFQ8-F1
#
_entry.id   AF-E1YFQ8-F1
#
_cell.length_a   1.000
_cell.length_b   1.000
_cell.length_c   1.000
_cell.angle_alpha   90.00
_cell.angle_beta   90.00
_cell.angle_gamma   90.00
#
_symmetry.space_group_name_H-M   'P 1'
#
loop_
_entity.id
_entity.type
_entity.pdbx_description
1 polymer ?
#
loop_
_entity_poly.entity_id
_entity_poly.type
_entity_poly.pdbx_seq_one_letter_code
_entity_poly.pdbx_strand_id
1 'polypeptide(L)' 'MADTCRKCRWSRVDTGNPMKGVCFFGRRDGSAGESASGVSSTIIKGKLVNLSDKACENFEPKPSHAQQIREGI' A
#
# COMPACT_ATOMS: atom_id res chain seq x y z
N MET A 1 7.09 19.28 -7.13
CA MET A 1 6.73 18.72 -5.80
C MET A 1 7.39 17.36 -5.70
N ALA A 2 8.13 17.07 -4.62
CA ALA A 2 8.65 15.72 -4.44
C ALA A 2 7.48 14.79 -4.09
N ASP A 3 7.25 13.76 -4.90
CA ASP A 3 6.29 12.72 -4.56
C ASP A 3 6.77 11.97 -3.33
N THR A 4 5.86 11.73 -2.40
CA THR A 4 6.14 11.08 -1.10
C THR A 4 5.56 9.69 -1.08
N CYS A 5 6.13 8.79 -0.27
CA CYS A 5 5.61 7.44 -0.06
C CYS A 5 4.08 7.43 0.21
N ARG A 6 3.54 8.42 0.93
CA ARG A 6 2.10 8.59 1.19
C ARG A 6 1.19 8.53 -0.05
N LYS A 7 1.68 9.05 -1.18
CA LYS A 7 0.93 9.14 -2.45
C LYS A 7 1.10 7.90 -3.32
N CYS A 8 1.97 6.97 -2.92
CA CYS A 8 2.29 5.78 -3.69
C CYS A 8 1.17 4.72 -3.57
N ARG A 9 0.72 4.14 -4.68
CA ARG A 9 -0.26 3.03 -4.80
C ARG A 9 0.14 1.85 -3.91
N TRP A 10 1.45 1.61 -3.83
CA TRP A 10 2.11 0.55 -3.07
C TRP A 10 2.31 0.85 -1.59
N SER A 11 1.86 2.00 -1.10
CA SER A 11 1.89 2.32 0.33
C SER A 11 0.52 2.10 0.98
N ARG A 12 0.53 1.57 2.20
CA ARG A 12 -0.59 1.66 3.14
C ARG A 12 -0.12 2.33 4.42
N VAL A 13 -1.00 3.10 5.04
CA VAL A 13 -0.75 3.71 6.34
C VAL A 13 -0.79 2.60 7.39
N ASP A 14 0.13 2.64 8.34
CA ASP A 14 0.12 1.71 9.46
C ASP A 14 -1.01 2.06 10.44
N THR A 15 -1.76 1.06 10.90
CA THR A 15 -2.91 1.26 11.80
C THR A 15 -2.51 1.75 13.19
N GLY A 16 -1.30 1.40 13.66
CA GLY A 16 -0.77 1.80 14.96
C GLY A 16 -0.04 3.14 14.94
N ASN A 17 0.46 3.58 13.79
CA ASN A 17 1.15 4.86 13.66
C ASN A 17 0.89 5.54 12.30
N PRO A 18 0.14 6.67 12.27
CA PRO A 18 -0.24 7.34 11.03
C PRO A 18 0.92 8.03 10.31
N MET A 19 2.09 8.16 10.93
CA MET A 19 3.30 8.68 10.27
C MET A 19 4.05 7.58 9.51
N LYS A 20 3.86 6.33 9.93
CA LYS A 20 4.49 5.15 9.32
C LYS A 20 3.55 4.50 8.34
N GLY A 21 4.14 3.78 7.40
CA GLY A 21 3.40 2.98 6.46
C GLY A 21 4.15 1.72 6.10
N VAL A 22 3.46 0.90 5.33
CA VAL A 22 3.98 -0.34 4.78
C VAL A 22 4.00 -0.21 3.27
N CYS A 23 5.19 -0.32 2.69
CA CYS A 23 5.39 -0.43 1.25
C CYS A 23 5.38 -1.91 0.85
N PHE A 24 4.46 -2.30 -0.03
CA PHE A 24 4.31 -3.67 -0.51
C PHE A 24 4.75 -3.88 -1.96
N PHE A 25 5.40 -2.87 -2.57
CA PHE A 25 6.02 -3.01 -3.89
C PHE A 25 7.05 -4.16 -3.91
N GLY A 26 6.97 -5.04 -4.91
CA GLY A 26 7.88 -6.18 -5.07
C GLY A 26 7.65 -7.36 -4.11
N ARG A 27 6.71 -7.27 -3.16
CA ARG A 27 6.28 -8.40 -2.33
C ARG A 27 5.20 -9.17 -3.08
N ARG A 28 5.63 -9.97 -4.07
CA ARG A 28 4.77 -10.97 -4.71
C ARG A 28 4.49 -12.08 -3.70
N ASP A 29 3.21 -12.29 -3.43
CA ASP A 29 2.57 -13.49 -2.89
C ASP A 29 3.40 -14.35 -1.92
N GLY A 30 3.13 -14.18 -0.63
CA GLY A 30 3.42 -15.20 0.37
C GLY A 30 2.15 -15.42 1.18
N SER A 31 1.32 -16.35 0.69
CA SER A 31 0.12 -16.92 1.31
C SER A 31 -1.22 -16.33 0.85
N ALA A 32 -1.57 -16.56 -0.42
CA ALA A 32 -2.96 -16.81 -0.84
C ALA A 32 -3.54 -18.13 -0.25
N GLY A 33 -3.23 -18.42 1.03
CA GLY A 33 -3.53 -19.70 1.68
C GLY A 33 -4.58 -19.64 2.79
N GLU A 34 -4.83 -18.49 3.42
CA GLU A 34 -5.66 -18.44 4.63
C GLU A 34 -6.52 -17.17 4.71
N SER A 35 -7.48 -17.02 3.81
CA SER A 35 -8.56 -16.04 3.98
C SER A 35 -9.93 -16.67 3.69
N ALA A 36 -10.19 -17.81 4.32
CA ALA A 36 -11.54 -18.23 4.62
C ALA A 36 -11.90 -17.62 6.00
N SER A 37 -12.59 -16.48 6.00
CA SER A 37 -13.54 -15.99 7.03
C SER A 37 -13.54 -14.46 7.13
N GLY A 38 -14.51 -13.82 6.46
CA GLY A 38 -15.33 -12.71 7.00
C GLY A 38 -14.72 -11.36 7.42
N VAL A 39 -13.42 -11.21 7.63
CA VAL A 39 -12.78 -9.92 7.90
C VAL A 39 -11.38 -9.94 7.27
N SER A 40 -11.22 -9.28 6.12
CA SER A 40 -9.93 -9.21 5.44
C SER A 40 -8.99 -8.25 6.17
N SER A 41 -8.50 -8.65 7.36
CA SER A 41 -7.27 -8.09 7.91
C SER A 41 -6.09 -8.71 7.19
N THR A 42 -5.90 -8.33 5.92
CA THR A 42 -4.77 -8.75 5.10
C THR A 42 -3.50 -8.25 5.80
N ILE A 43 -2.73 -9.15 6.42
CA ILE A 43 -1.42 -8.80 6.97
C ILE A 43 -0.50 -8.55 5.77
N ILE A 44 -0.43 -7.29 5.34
CA ILE A 44 0.44 -6.85 4.25
C ILE A 44 1.88 -6.96 4.76
N LYS A 45 2.55 -8.07 4.45
CA LYS A 45 3.99 -8.25 4.70
C LYS A 45 4.78 -7.33 3.77
N GLY A 46 4.91 -6.05 4.11
CA GLY A 46 5.71 -5.07 3.36
C GLY A 46 6.90 -4.52 4.16
N LYS A 47 7.68 -3.65 3.52
CA LYS A 47 8.76 -2.89 4.15
C LYS A 47 8.15 -1.71 4.91
N LEU A 48 8.52 -1.53 6.17
CA LEU A 48 8.15 -0.33 6.93
C LEU A 48 8.84 0.90 6.32
N VAL A 49 8.07 1.92 6.01
CA VAL A 49 8.54 3.19 5.42
C VAL A 49 7.95 4.36 6.20
N ASN A 50 8.64 5.51 6.20
CA ASN A 50 8.03 6.75 6.65
C ASN A 50 7.20 7.32 5.49
N LEU A 51 5.97 7.74 5.75
CA LEU A 51 5.09 8.21 4.68
C LEU A 51 5.53 9.57 4.12
N SER A 52 6.29 10.32 4.91
CA SER A 52 6.86 11.62 4.56
C SER A 52 8.17 11.51 3.76
N ASP A 53 8.75 10.32 3.64
CA ASP A 53 9.95 10.11 2.82
C ASP A 53 9.66 10.37 1.34
N LYS A 54 10.69 10.83 0.63
CA LYS A 54 10.66 10.94 -0.84
C LYS A 54 10.38 9.56 -1.44
N ALA A 55 9.52 9.53 -2.45
CA ALA A 55 9.20 8.33 -3.17
C ALA A 55 10.43 7.81 -3.92
N CYS A 56 10.54 6.48 -4.02
CA CYS A 56 11.58 5.83 -4.81
C CYS A 56 11.23 5.81 -6.30
N GLU A 57 12.15 5.28 -7.12
CA GLU A 57 11.96 5.09 -8.56
C GLU A 57 10.74 4.26 -8.95
N ASN A 58 10.23 3.42 -8.05
CA ASN A 58 9.06 2.55 -8.24
C ASN A 58 7.75 3.24 -7.80
N PHE A 59 7.73 4.57 -7.80
CA PHE A 59 6.56 5.32 -7.42
C PHE A 59 5.46 5.16 -8.47
N GLU A 60 4.29 4.71 -8.02
CA GLU A 60 3.07 4.79 -8.80
C GLU A 60 2.05 5.61 -8.03
N PRO A 61 1.43 6.63 -8.63
CA PRO A 61 0.43 7.42 -7.94
C PRO A 61 -0.79 6.55 -7.58
N LYS A 62 -1.37 6.77 -6.39
CA LYS A 62 -2.63 6.15 -6.02
C LYS A 62 -3.68 6.47 -7.08
N PRO A 63 -4.42 5.46 -7.59
CA PRO A 63 -5.49 5.70 -8.55
C PRO A 63 -6.52 6.62 -7.92
N SER A 64 -7.04 7.55 -8.71
CA SER A 64 -8.16 8.39 -8.28
C SER A 64 -9.40 7.53 -8.06
N HIS A 65 -10.35 7.97 -7.23
CA HIS A 65 -11.62 7.25 -6.98
C HIS A 65 -12.33 6.85 -8.29
N ALA A 66 -12.33 7.73 -9.30
CA ALA A 66 -12.87 7.43 -10.63
C ALA A 66 -12.12 6.31 -11.38
N GLN A 67 -10.81 6.18 -11.17
CA GLN A 67 -10.01 5.10 -11.75
C GLN A 67 -10.23 3.77 -11.01
N GLN A 68 -10.42 3.80 -9.69
CA GLN A 68 -10.74 2.60 -8.90
C GLN A 68 -12.05 1.95 -9.35
N ILE A 69 -13.10 2.78 -9.56
CA ILE A 69 -14.40 2.31 -10.07
C ILE A 69 -14.25 1.69 -11.47
N ARG A 70 -13.41 2.25 -12.33
CA ARG A 70 -13.17 1.75 -13.68
C ARG A 70 -12.34 0.45 -13.70
N GLU A 71 -11.43 0.28 -12.75
CA GLU A 71 -10.65 -0.96 -12.56
C GLU A 71 -11.47 -2.08 -11.88
N GLY A 72 -12.68 -1.80 -11.39
CA GLY A 72 -13.56 -2.80 -10.76
C GLY A 72 -13.08 -3.26 -9.38
N ILE A 73 -12.35 -2.41 -8.66
CA ILE A 73 -11.86 -2.63 -7.29
C ILE A 73 -12.86 -2.10 -6.27
#